data_AF-A0A956BZN3-F1
#
_entry.id   AF-A0A956BZN3-F1
#
_cell.length_a   1.000
_cell.length_b   1.000
_cell.length_c   1.000
_cell.angle_alpha   90.00
_cell.angle_beta   90.00
_cell.angle_gamma   90.00
#
_symmetry.space_group_name_H-M   'P 1'
#
loop_
_entity.id
_entity.type
_entity.pdbx_description
1 polymer ?
#
loop_
_entity_poly.entity_id
_entity_poly.type
_entity_poly.pdbx_seq_one_letter_code
_entity_poly.pdbx_strand_id
1 'polypeptide(L)'
;MKHIAAILLALLAIGCLEDFDSATIISKNRVLGARIGVVGDEGRASPKAGEEVAIEWLVVDEEAPRRLSWAFLACAQGPTDSGQFYCIAEPFFVEIEPAPGNAAPALRFQVPPDIDRILVRGIICAEGTPDLDLEALSARCAGGDAMESSVILSVDVQEEGDTPNQNPSITGTTFKFATDEWDAVPAGTAVDCQTPPDEVPTAPRSKTDALIEIIPAAEPEEYTVPGTNGVGTRTVTEDLFFSHYVTAGEMDRQYSTIDPDD
;
A
#
# COMPACT_ATOMS: atom_id res chain seq x y z
N MET A 1 22.08 -53.12 -2.52
CA MET A 1 21.09 -52.58 -1.56
C MET A 1 21.68 -51.64 -0.49
N LYS A 2 22.89 -51.87 0.05
CA LYS A 2 23.50 -50.96 1.06
C LYS A 2 23.89 -49.56 0.54
N HIS A 3 24.18 -49.41 -0.77
CA HIS A 3 24.56 -48.11 -1.34
C HIS A 3 23.38 -47.19 -1.66
N ILE A 4 22.15 -47.72 -1.78
CA ILE A 4 20.95 -46.90 -2.05
C ILE A 4 20.48 -46.16 -0.78
N ALA A 5 20.63 -46.78 0.39
CA ALA A 5 20.30 -46.17 1.67
C ALA A 5 21.19 -44.97 2.02
N ALA A 6 22.46 -44.98 1.60
CA ALA A 6 23.39 -43.88 1.85
C ALA A 6 23.10 -42.65 0.97
N ILE A 7 22.59 -42.85 -0.25
CA ILE A 7 22.21 -41.76 -1.17
C ILE A 7 20.90 -41.09 -0.71
N LEU A 8 19.94 -41.86 -0.18
CA LEU A 8 18.69 -41.28 0.36
C LEU A 8 18.90 -40.43 1.62
N LEU A 9 19.87 -40.80 2.47
CA LEU A 9 20.17 -40.04 3.69
C LEU A 9 20.94 -38.74 3.41
N ALA A 10 21.75 -38.70 2.34
CA ALA A 10 22.46 -37.50 1.92
C ALA A 10 21.53 -36.44 1.29
N LEU A 11 20.42 -36.85 0.67
CA LEU A 11 19.41 -35.94 0.11
C LEU A 11 18.54 -35.27 1.18
N LEU A 12 18.47 -35.83 2.40
CA LEU A 12 17.73 -35.26 3.53
C LEU A 12 18.53 -34.20 4.32
N ALA A 13 19.83 -34.05 4.04
CA ALA A 13 20.73 -33.18 4.80
C ALA A 13 20.99 -31.80 4.15
N ILE A 14 20.36 -31.49 3.01
CA ILE A 14 20.58 -30.23 2.25
C ILE A 14 19.36 -29.29 2.33
N GLY A 15 18.46 -29.51 3.28
CA GLY A 15 17.44 -28.53 3.63
C GLY A 15 18.03 -27.43 4.50
N CYS A 16 18.94 -26.61 3.96
CA CYS A 16 19.17 -25.29 4.54
C CYS A 16 17.85 -24.54 4.32
N LEU A 17 17.04 -24.42 5.37
CA LEU A 17 15.99 -23.41 5.41
C LEU A 17 16.72 -22.08 5.18
N GLU A 18 16.54 -21.50 4.00
CA GLU A 18 16.94 -20.12 3.78
C GLU A 18 16.21 -19.31 4.85
N ASP A 19 16.99 -18.56 5.62
CA ASP A 19 16.48 -17.61 6.59
C ASP A 19 15.90 -16.47 5.77
N PHE A 20 14.61 -16.56 5.46
CA PHE A 20 13.92 -15.51 4.74
C PHE A 20 13.76 -14.33 5.70
N ASP A 21 14.24 -13.15 5.29
CA ASP A 21 13.97 -11.92 6.02
C ASP A 21 12.47 -11.84 6.31
N SER A 22 12.12 -11.55 7.57
CA SER A 22 10.72 -11.40 7.96
C SER A 22 10.07 -10.36 7.05
N ALA A 23 8.87 -10.65 6.54
CA ALA A 23 8.15 -9.68 5.71
C ALA A 23 7.69 -8.44 6.49
N THR A 24 8.04 -8.33 7.78
CA THR A 24 7.87 -7.11 8.60
C THR A 24 9.09 -6.18 8.56
N ILE A 25 10.25 -6.67 8.11
CA ILE A 25 11.46 -5.89 8.02
C ILE A 25 11.41 -5.03 6.76
N ILE A 26 11.58 -3.72 6.93
CA ILE A 26 11.83 -2.79 5.83
C ILE A 26 13.33 -2.74 5.61
N SER A 27 13.86 -3.66 4.78
CA SER A 27 15.27 -3.66 4.35
C SER A 27 15.46 -3.02 2.97
N LYS A 28 14.35 -2.62 2.34
CA LYS A 28 14.26 -2.12 0.97
C LYS A 28 13.11 -1.14 0.86
N ASN A 29 13.17 -0.30 -0.18
CA ASN A 29 12.04 0.54 -0.58
C ASN A 29 10.76 -0.31 -0.70
N ARG A 30 9.70 0.09 -0.01
CA ARG A 30 8.43 -0.63 0.04
C ARG A 30 7.26 0.33 -0.06
N VAL A 31 6.29 -0.07 -0.89
CA VAL A 31 4.99 0.60 -0.98
C VAL A 31 4.09 0.07 0.12
N LEU A 32 3.62 0.96 0.99
CA LEU A 32 2.71 0.64 2.08
C LEU A 32 1.24 0.70 1.65
N GLY A 33 0.94 1.58 0.70
CA GLY A 33 -0.41 1.77 0.20
C GLY A 33 -0.48 2.94 -0.77
N ALA A 34 -1.69 3.29 -1.15
CA ALA A 34 -1.98 4.46 -1.96
C ALA A 34 -3.15 5.22 -1.34
N ARG A 35 -3.06 6.55 -1.32
CA ARG A 35 -4.16 7.43 -0.98
C ARG A 35 -4.82 7.90 -2.27
N ILE A 36 -6.14 7.77 -2.33
CA ILE A 36 -6.95 8.22 -3.47
C ILE A 36 -7.73 9.45 -3.00
N GLY A 37 -7.68 10.54 -3.77
CA GLY A 37 -8.45 11.74 -3.48
C GLY A 37 -9.13 12.27 -4.74
N VAL A 38 -10.40 12.65 -4.62
CA VAL A 38 -11.09 13.39 -5.68
C VAL A 38 -10.70 14.87 -5.59
N VAL A 39 -10.35 15.46 -6.73
CA VAL A 39 -9.87 16.84 -6.75
C VAL A 39 -11.02 17.80 -6.47
N GLY A 40 -10.88 18.64 -5.44
CA GLY A 40 -11.96 19.49 -4.93
C GLY A 40 -12.85 18.82 -3.89
N ASP A 41 -12.61 17.54 -3.58
CA ASP A 41 -13.24 16.77 -2.51
C ASP A 41 -12.25 15.72 -1.98
N GLU A 42 -11.13 16.17 -1.42
CA GLU A 42 -9.98 15.32 -1.06
C GLU A 42 -10.29 14.34 0.09
N GLY A 43 -11.44 14.51 0.75
CA GLY A 43 -11.98 13.55 1.69
C GLY A 43 -12.45 12.27 0.99
N ARG A 44 -12.94 12.35 -0.24
CA ARG A 44 -13.53 11.21 -0.95
C ARG A 44 -12.49 10.37 -1.71
N ALA A 45 -12.59 9.05 -1.55
CA ALA A 45 -11.73 8.05 -2.17
C ALA A 45 -12.38 7.35 -3.38
N SER A 46 -13.71 7.43 -3.54
CA SER A 46 -14.44 6.87 -4.68
C SER A 46 -14.76 7.95 -5.74
N PRO A 47 -13.98 8.08 -6.82
CA PRO A 47 -14.24 9.06 -7.87
C PRO A 47 -15.44 8.64 -8.73
N LYS A 48 -16.12 9.62 -9.33
CA LYS A 48 -17.14 9.41 -10.36
C LYS A 48 -16.56 9.58 -11.75
N ALA A 49 -17.26 9.05 -12.74
CA ALA A 49 -16.97 9.33 -14.14
C ALA A 49 -16.94 10.84 -14.41
N GLY A 50 -15.90 11.30 -15.11
CA GLY A 50 -15.71 12.72 -15.42
C GLY A 50 -15.17 13.56 -14.27
N GLU A 51 -14.80 13.00 -13.12
CA GLU A 51 -14.05 13.72 -12.08
C GLU A 51 -12.53 13.57 -12.30
N GLU A 52 -11.76 14.51 -11.73
CA GLU A 52 -10.30 14.37 -11.66
C GLU A 52 -9.94 13.67 -10.34
N VAL A 53 -9.09 12.66 -10.41
CA VAL A 53 -8.59 11.90 -9.26
C VAL A 53 -7.09 12.11 -9.13
N ALA A 54 -6.63 12.21 -7.88
CA ALA A 54 -5.23 12.20 -7.50
C ALA A 54 -4.94 10.95 -6.68
N ILE A 55 -3.88 10.24 -7.05
CA ILE A 55 -3.40 9.05 -6.35
C ILE A 55 -1.97 9.31 -5.92
N GLU A 56 -1.69 9.13 -4.63
CA GLU A 56 -0.36 9.29 -4.04
C GLU A 56 0.04 7.98 -3.37
N TRP A 57 1.25 7.49 -3.64
CA TRP A 57 1.74 6.26 -3.02
C TRP A 57 2.54 6.57 -1.76
N LEU A 58 2.24 5.81 -0.71
CA LEU A 58 2.98 5.85 0.55
C LEU A 58 4.14 4.88 0.45
N VAL A 59 5.36 5.41 0.41
CA VAL A 59 6.58 4.63 0.22
C VAL A 59 7.52 4.84 1.41
N VAL A 60 8.08 3.75 1.92
CA VAL A 60 9.05 3.76 3.03
C VAL A 60 10.35 3.07 2.64
N ASP A 61 11.42 3.43 3.33
CA ASP A 61 12.77 2.88 3.15
C ASP A 61 13.44 2.72 4.54
N GLU A 62 14.52 1.94 4.61
CA GLU A 62 15.18 1.59 5.87
C GLU A 62 15.92 2.78 6.50
N GLU A 63 16.71 3.50 5.70
CA GLU A 63 17.66 4.49 6.21
C GLU A 63 17.12 5.93 6.10
N ALA A 64 16.61 6.31 4.93
CA ALA A 64 16.06 7.64 4.63
C ALA A 64 15.22 7.59 3.33
N PRO A 65 14.34 8.57 3.08
CA PRO A 65 13.64 8.66 1.80
C PRO A 65 14.65 8.73 0.65
N ARG A 66 14.71 7.67 -0.16
CA ARG A 66 15.51 7.64 -1.40
C ARG A 66 14.86 8.54 -2.44
N ARG A 67 15.64 8.98 -3.42
CA ARG A 67 15.05 9.67 -4.57
C ARG A 67 14.28 8.68 -5.41
N LEU A 68 13.05 9.01 -5.72
CA LEU A 68 12.10 8.16 -6.43
C LEU A 68 11.88 8.69 -7.83
N SER A 69 11.75 7.75 -8.76
CA SER A 69 11.24 7.93 -10.12
C SER A 69 10.16 6.86 -10.32
N TRP A 70 9.24 7.07 -11.25
CA TRP A 70 8.12 6.14 -11.42
C TRP A 70 7.53 6.20 -12.81
N ALA A 71 6.87 5.10 -13.17
CA ALA A 71 5.99 5.08 -14.33
C ALA A 71 4.69 4.39 -13.95
N PHE A 72 3.58 5.09 -14.16
CA PHE A 72 2.24 4.59 -13.91
C PHE A 72 1.41 4.63 -15.19
N LEU A 73 0.48 3.69 -15.29
CA LEU A 73 -0.58 3.71 -16.28
C LEU A 73 -1.92 3.46 -15.59
N ALA A 74 -2.98 4.02 -16.14
CA ALA A 74 -4.35 3.77 -15.73
C ALA A 74 -5.18 3.29 -16.93
N CYS A 75 -5.98 2.26 -16.71
CA CYS A 75 -6.82 1.63 -17.73
C CYS A 75 -8.15 1.17 -17.13
N ALA A 76 -9.12 0.85 -17.99
CA ALA A 76 -10.33 0.18 -17.55
C ALA A 76 -9.99 -1.25 -17.09
N GLN A 77 -10.40 -1.60 -15.88
CA GLN A 77 -10.16 -2.93 -15.33
C GLN A 77 -11.18 -3.94 -15.86
N GLY A 78 -10.71 -5.14 -16.21
CA GLY A 78 -11.58 -6.28 -16.52
C GLY A 78 -12.19 -6.98 -15.30
N PRO A 79 -13.15 -7.89 -15.52
CA PRO A 79 -13.63 -8.79 -14.47
C PRO A 79 -12.49 -9.69 -13.97
N THR A 80 -12.41 -9.90 -12.65
CA THR A 80 -11.30 -10.59 -11.98
C THR A 80 -11.73 -11.98 -11.50
N ASP A 81 -12.18 -12.86 -12.39
CA ASP A 81 -12.66 -14.20 -12.02
C ASP A 81 -11.55 -15.10 -11.43
N SER A 82 -10.29 -14.80 -11.76
CA SER A 82 -9.10 -15.54 -11.33
C SER A 82 -8.26 -14.82 -10.27
N GLY A 83 -8.75 -13.70 -9.75
CA GLY A 83 -7.98 -12.81 -8.86
C GLY A 83 -6.85 -12.04 -9.56
N GLN A 84 -6.73 -12.15 -10.89
CA GLN A 84 -5.77 -11.37 -11.67
C GLN A 84 -6.40 -10.07 -12.17
N PHE A 85 -5.74 -8.95 -11.91
CA PHE A 85 -6.11 -7.64 -12.45
C PHE A 85 -5.45 -7.42 -13.81
N TYR A 86 -6.23 -7.03 -14.81
CA TYR A 86 -5.74 -6.73 -16.16
C TYR A 86 -6.56 -5.62 -16.82
N CYS A 87 -5.94 -4.94 -17.79
CA CYS A 87 -6.60 -3.93 -18.61
C CYS A 87 -7.43 -4.59 -19.72
N ILE A 88 -8.69 -4.17 -19.89
CA ILE A 88 -9.54 -4.64 -21.02
C ILE A 88 -9.41 -3.77 -22.27
N ALA A 89 -8.77 -2.61 -22.15
CA ALA A 89 -8.52 -1.66 -23.21
C ALA A 89 -7.12 -1.05 -23.06
N GLU A 90 -6.68 -0.29 -24.06
CA GLU A 90 -5.45 0.50 -23.96
C GLU A 90 -5.52 1.46 -22.76
N PRO A 91 -4.38 1.76 -22.10
CA PRO A 91 -4.34 2.75 -21.04
C PRO A 91 -4.87 4.09 -21.53
N PHE A 92 -5.82 4.67 -20.80
CA PHE A 92 -6.32 6.01 -21.09
C PHE A 92 -5.42 7.09 -20.49
N PHE A 93 -4.50 6.71 -19.60
CA PHE A 93 -3.53 7.61 -18.99
C PHE A 93 -2.20 6.90 -18.76
N VAL A 94 -1.10 7.62 -18.97
CA VAL A 94 0.28 7.19 -18.71
C VAL A 94 1.06 8.38 -18.18
N GLU A 95 1.77 8.20 -17.08
CA GLU A 95 2.65 9.20 -16.49
C GLU A 95 3.99 8.57 -16.15
N ILE A 96 5.07 9.28 -16.50
CA ILE A 96 6.44 8.84 -16.26
C ILE A 96 7.19 10.02 -15.67
N GLU A 97 7.70 9.84 -14.45
CA GLU A 97 8.73 10.68 -13.85
C GLU A 97 10.07 9.92 -14.00
N PRO A 98 10.86 10.21 -15.03
CA PRO A 98 12.04 9.41 -15.38
C PRO A 98 13.25 9.68 -14.47
N ALA A 99 13.27 10.83 -13.78
CA ALA A 99 14.41 11.27 -13.00
C ALA A 99 14.16 11.10 -11.50
N PRO A 100 15.08 10.46 -10.75
CA PRO A 100 14.96 10.39 -9.30
C PRO A 100 14.89 11.77 -8.64
N GLY A 101 13.77 12.02 -7.96
CA GLY A 101 13.50 13.23 -7.19
C GLY A 101 13.01 12.92 -5.78
N ASN A 102 12.80 13.97 -4.98
CA ASN A 102 12.29 13.83 -3.60
C ASN A 102 10.75 13.86 -3.52
N ALA A 103 10.07 13.91 -4.66
CA ALA A 103 8.62 13.92 -4.70
C ALA A 103 8.08 12.51 -4.41
N ALA A 104 6.96 12.44 -3.67
CA ALA A 104 6.22 11.21 -3.54
C ALA A 104 5.69 10.76 -4.91
N PRO A 105 5.69 9.46 -5.23
CA PRO A 105 5.10 8.98 -6.46
C PRO A 105 3.63 9.33 -6.45
N ALA A 106 3.18 9.95 -7.53
CA ALA A 106 1.80 10.39 -7.66
C ALA A 106 1.34 10.32 -9.13
N LEU A 107 0.02 10.38 -9.28
CA LEU A 107 -0.71 10.24 -10.52
C LEU A 107 -1.94 11.15 -10.44
N ARG A 108 -2.20 11.92 -11.50
CA ARG A 108 -3.43 12.73 -11.60
C ARG A 108 -4.05 12.64 -12.98
N PHE A 109 -5.32 12.26 -13.05
CA PHE A 109 -6.02 12.07 -14.32
C PHE A 109 -7.53 12.25 -14.20
N GLN A 110 -8.19 12.48 -15.35
CA GLN A 110 -9.64 12.49 -15.46
C GLN A 110 -10.18 11.07 -15.60
N VAL A 111 -11.18 10.69 -14.80
CA VAL A 111 -11.86 9.39 -14.94
C VAL A 111 -12.69 9.38 -16.23
N PRO A 112 -12.44 8.46 -17.17
CA PRO A 112 -13.26 8.32 -18.38
C PRO A 112 -14.74 8.03 -18.08
N PRO A 113 -15.66 8.36 -19.00
CA PRO A 113 -17.02 7.84 -18.93
C PRO A 113 -17.06 6.33 -19.15
N ASP A 114 -18.16 5.69 -18.74
CA ASP A 114 -18.50 4.30 -19.05
C ASP A 114 -17.47 3.25 -18.57
N ILE A 115 -16.80 3.51 -17.45
CA ILE A 115 -15.95 2.53 -16.76
C ILE A 115 -16.40 2.38 -15.30
N ASP A 116 -16.46 1.14 -14.84
CA ASP A 116 -16.88 0.82 -13.47
C ASP A 116 -15.68 0.72 -12.51
N ARG A 117 -14.50 0.40 -13.07
CA ARG A 117 -13.27 0.20 -12.32
C ARG A 117 -12.06 0.68 -13.09
N ILE A 118 -11.18 1.35 -12.37
CA ILE A 118 -9.87 1.77 -12.85
C ILE A 118 -8.82 0.80 -12.30
N LEU A 119 -7.97 0.31 -13.18
CA LEU A 119 -6.76 -0.40 -12.80
C LEU A 119 -5.57 0.53 -13.02
N VAL A 120 -4.84 0.81 -11.95
CA VAL A 120 -3.55 1.49 -12.00
C VAL A 120 -2.45 0.45 -11.82
N ARG A 121 -1.47 0.46 -12.73
CA ARG A 121 -0.28 -0.38 -12.65
C ARG A 121 0.95 0.49 -12.82
N GLY A 122 2.05 0.06 -12.23
CA GLY A 122 3.31 0.67 -12.56
C GLY A 122 4.46 0.23 -11.68
N ILE A 123 5.49 1.06 -11.71
CA ILE A 123 6.76 0.81 -11.05
C ILE A 123 7.24 2.07 -10.35
N ILE A 124 7.78 1.89 -9.15
CA ILE A 124 8.51 2.90 -8.41
C ILE A 124 9.96 2.42 -8.33
N CYS A 125 10.88 3.29 -8.76
CA CYS A 125 12.30 3.02 -8.83
C CYS A 125 13.04 3.94 -7.85
N ALA A 126 13.65 3.36 -6.82
CA ALA A 126 14.54 4.09 -5.94
C ALA A 126 15.93 4.19 -6.61
N GLU A 127 16.42 5.42 -6.79
CA GLU A 127 17.72 5.74 -7.43
C GLU A 127 17.89 5.18 -8.87
N GLY A 128 16.80 4.80 -9.54
CA GLY A 128 16.79 4.23 -10.89
C GLY A 128 16.04 5.09 -11.91
N THR A 129 15.79 4.54 -13.10
CA THR A 129 14.90 5.13 -14.10
C THR A 129 13.86 4.08 -14.50
N PRO A 130 12.56 4.41 -14.52
CA PRO A 130 11.54 3.49 -14.96
C PRO A 130 11.63 3.26 -16.48
N ASP A 131 11.50 2.00 -16.89
CA ASP A 131 11.35 1.57 -18.28
C ASP A 131 10.00 0.87 -18.43
N LEU A 132 9.05 1.56 -19.08
CA LEU A 132 7.67 1.10 -19.27
C LEU A 132 7.48 0.62 -20.70
N ASP A 133 7.21 -0.68 -20.86
CA ASP A 133 6.79 -1.30 -22.11
C ASP A 133 5.26 -1.34 -22.15
N LEU A 134 4.67 -0.45 -22.95
CA LEU A 134 3.22 -0.34 -23.12
C LEU A 134 2.62 -1.48 -23.97
N GLU A 135 3.42 -2.14 -24.80
CA GLU A 135 2.95 -3.27 -25.62
C GLU A 135 2.85 -4.52 -24.75
N ALA A 136 3.88 -4.78 -23.93
CA ALA A 136 3.89 -5.88 -22.97
C ALA A 136 3.12 -5.56 -21.68
N LEU A 137 2.70 -4.29 -21.47
CA LEU A 137 2.16 -3.77 -20.21
C LEU A 137 3.04 -4.20 -19.01
N SER A 138 4.34 -4.00 -19.15
CA SER A 138 5.34 -4.38 -18.15
C SER A 138 6.23 -3.18 -17.83
N ALA A 139 6.71 -3.11 -16.60
CA ALA A 139 7.56 -2.02 -16.15
C ALA A 139 8.73 -2.61 -15.36
N ARG A 140 9.90 -1.97 -15.47
CA ARG A 140 11.10 -2.35 -14.72
C ARG A 140 11.92 -1.13 -14.35
N CYS A 141 12.81 -1.28 -13.38
CA CYS A 141 13.79 -0.25 -13.07
C CYS A 141 15.13 -0.50 -13.78
N ALA A 142 15.66 0.52 -14.46
CA ALA A 142 17.01 0.55 -14.99
C ALA A 142 17.95 1.33 -14.05
N GLY A 143 19.21 0.90 -13.97
CA GLY A 143 20.24 1.49 -13.09
C GLY A 143 20.95 0.43 -12.25
N GLY A 144 22.24 0.61 -11.95
CA GLY A 144 23.06 -0.41 -11.29
C GLY A 144 22.60 -0.76 -9.86
N ASP A 145 22.15 0.26 -9.12
CA ASP A 145 21.69 0.13 -7.72
C ASP A 145 20.17 0.36 -7.60
N ALA A 146 19.44 0.30 -8.72
CA ALA A 146 18.01 0.60 -8.73
C ALA A 146 17.22 -0.46 -7.97
N MET A 147 16.34 -0.02 -7.07
CA MET A 147 15.44 -0.90 -6.33
C MET A 147 14.03 -0.74 -6.88
N GLU A 148 13.39 -1.88 -7.11
CA GLU A 148 12.12 -1.96 -7.82
C GLU A 148 10.96 -2.27 -6.88
N SER A 149 9.91 -1.45 -6.93
CA SER A 149 8.62 -1.71 -6.31
C SER A 149 7.50 -1.68 -7.35
N SER A 150 6.94 -2.85 -7.67
CA SER A 150 5.76 -2.97 -8.53
C SER A 150 4.50 -2.60 -7.75
N VAL A 151 3.60 -1.84 -8.38
CA VAL A 151 2.30 -1.49 -7.80
C VAL A 151 1.15 -1.89 -8.70
N ILE A 152 0.06 -2.34 -8.07
CA ILE A 152 -1.22 -2.62 -8.71
C ILE A 152 -2.30 -2.10 -7.77
N LEU A 153 -3.20 -1.26 -8.28
CA LEU A 153 -4.30 -0.66 -7.53
C LEU A 153 -5.57 -0.75 -8.36
N SER A 154 -6.64 -1.31 -7.77
CA SER A 154 -8.00 -1.30 -8.32
C SER A 154 -8.78 -0.21 -7.61
N VAL A 155 -9.43 0.67 -8.37
CA VAL A 155 -10.29 1.74 -7.83
C VAL A 155 -11.69 1.58 -8.41
N ASP A 156 -12.68 1.45 -7.55
CA ASP A 156 -14.09 1.46 -7.96
C ASP A 156 -14.52 2.88 -8.35
N VAL A 157 -15.23 3.01 -9.47
CA VAL A 157 -15.85 4.25 -9.90
C VAL A 157 -17.26 4.29 -9.31
N GLN A 158 -17.56 5.36 -8.58
CA GLN A 158 -18.84 5.55 -7.92
C GLN A 158 -19.96 5.81 -8.94
N GLU A 159 -21.09 5.09 -8.83
CA GLU A 159 -22.28 5.36 -9.64
C GLU A 159 -23.12 6.51 -9.07
N GLU A 160 -24.06 7.01 -9.87
CA GLU A 160 -25.00 8.02 -9.40
C GLU A 160 -25.99 7.42 -8.39
N GLY A 161 -26.02 7.98 -7.17
CA GLY A 161 -26.89 7.53 -6.08
C GLY A 161 -26.20 6.63 -5.06
N ASP A 162 -24.98 6.17 -5.34
CA ASP A 162 -24.16 5.39 -4.41
C ASP A 162 -23.66 6.22 -3.24
N THR A 163 -23.52 5.58 -2.08
CA THR A 163 -22.84 6.16 -0.92
C THR A 163 -21.33 6.21 -1.20
N PRO A 164 -20.69 7.40 -1.14
CA PRO A 164 -19.27 7.54 -1.45
C PRO A 164 -18.39 6.86 -0.39
N ASN A 165 -17.25 6.33 -0.83
CA ASN A 165 -16.19 5.92 0.08
C ASN A 165 -15.34 7.14 0.48
N GLN A 166 -15.10 7.33 1.76
CA GLN A 166 -14.26 8.40 2.29
C GLN A 166 -12.86 7.87 2.61
N ASN A 167 -11.87 8.77 2.66
CA ASN A 167 -10.57 8.46 3.21
C ASN A 167 -10.67 8.46 4.75
N PRO A 168 -10.08 7.48 5.43
CA PRO A 168 -10.04 7.46 6.87
C PRO A 168 -9.29 8.69 7.40
N SER A 169 -9.75 9.23 8.53
CA SER A 169 -9.11 10.34 9.23
C SER A 169 -8.68 9.88 10.62
N ILE A 170 -7.42 10.14 10.96
CA ILE A 170 -6.91 9.95 12.33
C ILE A 170 -7.14 11.18 13.21
N THR A 171 -7.83 12.20 12.70
CA THR A 171 -8.10 13.43 13.46
C THR A 171 -9.05 13.11 14.61
N GLY A 172 -8.61 13.35 15.84
CA GLY A 172 -9.39 13.01 17.04
C GLY A 172 -9.26 11.56 17.48
N THR A 173 -8.50 10.73 16.76
CA THR A 173 -8.15 9.37 17.20
C THR A 173 -7.25 9.46 18.42
N THR A 174 -7.60 8.69 19.45
CA THR A 174 -6.75 8.56 20.64
C THR A 174 -5.85 7.35 20.49
N PHE A 175 -4.55 7.57 20.62
CA PHE A 175 -3.56 6.50 20.71
C PHE A 175 -3.20 6.30 22.17
N LYS A 176 -3.17 5.06 22.64
CA LYS A 176 -2.62 4.74 23.97
C LYS A 176 -1.49 3.74 23.83
N PHE A 177 -0.43 3.94 24.60
CA PHE A 177 0.69 3.02 24.69
C PHE A 177 0.81 2.54 26.14
N ALA A 178 0.68 1.23 26.36
CA ALA A 178 0.77 0.63 27.70
C ALA A 178 -0.14 1.30 28.75
N THR A 179 -1.37 1.66 28.34
CA THR A 179 -2.43 2.37 29.09
C THR A 179 -2.31 3.88 29.24
N ASP A 180 -1.14 4.46 28.97
CA ASP A 180 -0.96 5.91 28.97
C ASP A 180 -1.44 6.49 27.63
N GLU A 181 -2.10 7.65 27.68
CA GLU A 181 -2.41 8.40 26.46
C GLU A 181 -1.09 8.76 25.77
N TRP A 182 -0.96 8.32 24.53
CA TRP A 182 0.13 8.74 23.68
C TRP A 182 -0.25 10.11 23.14
N ASP A 183 0.17 11.14 23.88
CA ASP A 183 -0.01 12.54 23.47
C ASP A 183 0.37 12.68 22.00
N ALA A 184 -0.56 13.17 21.20
CA ALA A 184 -0.38 13.29 19.77
C ALA A 184 0.94 14.03 19.50
N VAL A 185 1.78 13.43 18.68
CA VAL A 185 2.94 14.11 18.09
C VAL A 185 2.39 15.43 17.50
N PRO A 186 2.89 16.61 17.92
CA PRO A 186 2.33 17.87 17.48
C PRO A 186 2.23 17.90 15.95
N ALA A 187 1.09 18.34 15.42
CA ALA A 187 0.90 18.45 13.98
C ALA A 187 2.07 19.26 13.36
N GLY A 188 2.78 18.65 12.42
CA GLY A 188 3.99 19.23 11.81
C GLY A 188 5.32 18.71 12.36
N THR A 189 5.32 17.85 13.38
CA THR A 189 6.51 17.08 13.75
C THR A 189 6.56 15.86 12.85
N ALA A 190 7.12 16.02 11.65
CA ALA A 190 7.51 14.88 10.84
C ALA A 190 8.67 14.19 11.58
N VAL A 191 8.36 13.13 12.33
CA VAL A 191 9.38 12.23 12.85
C VAL A 191 9.84 11.39 11.66
N ASP A 192 10.85 11.87 10.94
CA ASP A 192 11.52 11.06 9.94
C ASP A 192 12.61 10.20 10.59
N CYS A 193 13.22 9.30 9.81
CA CYS A 193 14.35 8.49 10.29
C CYS A 193 15.60 9.33 10.64
N GLN A 194 15.60 10.65 10.42
CA GLN A 194 16.66 11.58 10.83
C GLN A 194 16.36 12.31 12.13
N THR A 195 15.16 12.14 12.69
CA THR A 195 14.78 12.75 13.95
C THR A 195 15.68 12.20 15.06
N PRO A 196 16.34 13.08 15.85
CA PRO A 196 17.22 12.65 16.93
C PRO A 196 16.53 11.62 17.83
N PRO A 197 17.22 10.53 18.25
CA PRO A 197 16.59 9.46 19.04
C PRO A 197 15.92 9.93 20.34
N ASP A 198 16.32 11.08 20.87
CA ASP A 198 15.75 11.74 22.04
C ASP A 198 14.50 12.58 21.74
N GLU A 199 14.22 12.86 20.47
CA GLU A 199 13.00 13.51 19.96
C GLU A 199 11.97 12.49 19.45
N VAL A 200 12.38 11.23 19.21
CA VAL A 200 11.48 10.12 18.88
C VAL A 200 10.79 9.63 20.15
N PRO A 201 9.46 9.36 20.14
CA PRO A 201 8.79 8.72 21.26
C PRO A 201 9.46 7.39 21.64
N THR A 202 10.04 7.32 22.84
CA THR A 202 10.70 6.10 23.32
C THR A 202 9.74 5.26 24.16
N ALA A 203 9.60 3.98 23.83
CA ALA A 203 8.94 3.02 24.70
C ALA A 203 9.97 2.41 25.68
N PRO A 204 9.67 2.32 27.00
CA PRO A 204 10.53 1.61 27.92
C PRO A 204 10.60 0.13 27.52
N ARG A 205 11.82 -0.41 27.47
CA ARG A 205 12.05 -1.83 27.18
C ARG A 205 11.41 -2.67 28.28
N SER A 206 10.26 -3.28 27.99
CA SER A 206 9.55 -4.17 28.91
C SER A 206 9.79 -5.64 28.58
N LYS A 207 9.63 -6.50 29.59
CA LYS A 207 9.51 -7.96 29.41
C LYS A 207 8.06 -8.41 29.26
N THR A 208 7.11 -7.48 29.36
CA THR A 208 5.69 -7.70 29.15
C THR A 208 5.29 -7.12 27.80
N ASP A 209 4.18 -7.63 27.26
CA ASP A 209 3.58 -7.10 26.04
C ASP A 209 3.26 -5.61 26.22
N ALA A 210 3.56 -4.83 25.18
CA ALA A 210 3.09 -3.45 25.08
C ALA A 210 1.79 -3.45 24.27
N LEU A 211 0.76 -2.80 24.80
CA LEU A 211 -0.52 -2.61 24.09
C LEU A 211 -0.50 -1.25 23.40
N ILE A 212 -0.78 -1.26 22.10
CA ILE A 212 -1.18 -0.07 21.35
C ILE A 212 -2.69 -0.15 21.17
N GLU A 213 -3.41 0.80 21.77
CA GLU A 213 -4.86 0.93 21.58
C GLU A 213 -5.11 2.13 20.67
N ILE A 214 -5.97 1.94 19.66
CA ILE A 214 -6.35 2.95 18.69
C ILE A 214 -7.86 3.10 18.79
N ILE A 215 -8.30 4.25 19.30
CA ILE A 215 -9.72 4.56 19.46
C ILE A 215 -10.11 5.49 18.31
N PRO A 216 -10.82 5.00 17.28
CA PRO A 216 -11.17 5.81 16.14
C PRO A 216 -12.14 6.93 16.55
N ALA A 217 -12.06 8.07 15.87
CA ALA A 217 -12.93 9.22 16.13
C ALA A 217 -14.36 9.05 15.59
N ALA A 218 -14.56 8.09 14.69
CA ALA A 218 -15.83 7.75 14.05
C ALA A 218 -15.93 6.23 13.87
N GLU A 219 -17.17 5.75 13.78
CA GLU A 219 -17.46 4.35 13.42
C GLU A 219 -17.14 4.11 11.94
N PRO A 220 -16.79 2.87 11.55
CA PRO A 220 -16.62 2.51 10.15
C PRO A 220 -17.86 2.84 9.30
N GLU A 221 -17.64 3.44 8.14
CA GLU A 221 -18.73 3.87 7.26
C GLU A 221 -19.17 2.74 6.32
N GLU A 222 -20.45 2.74 5.95
CA GLU A 222 -20.96 1.90 4.86
C GLU A 222 -20.82 2.63 3.53
N TYR A 223 -20.29 1.96 2.51
CA TYR A 223 -20.22 2.49 1.16
C TYR A 223 -20.64 1.45 0.12
N THR A 224 -20.96 1.93 -1.08
CA THR A 224 -21.45 1.08 -2.16
C THR A 224 -20.32 0.74 -3.12
N VAL A 225 -20.23 -0.54 -3.48
CA VAL A 225 -19.28 -1.03 -4.50
C VAL A 225 -20.01 -1.83 -5.57
N PRO A 226 -19.43 -1.93 -6.79
CA PRO A 226 -19.94 -2.82 -7.81
C PRO A 226 -20.03 -4.27 -7.29
N GLY A 227 -21.13 -4.94 -7.61
CA GLY A 227 -21.34 -6.35 -7.31
C GLY A 227 -20.34 -7.26 -8.03
N THR A 228 -20.26 -8.52 -7.59
CA THR A 228 -19.42 -9.51 -8.26
C THR A 228 -19.85 -9.65 -9.72
N ASN A 229 -18.87 -9.61 -10.64
CA ASN A 229 -19.08 -9.67 -12.09
C ASN A 229 -19.90 -8.51 -12.67
N GLY A 230 -19.91 -7.34 -12.00
CA GLY A 230 -20.64 -6.16 -12.47
C GLY A 230 -22.16 -6.29 -12.38
N VAL A 231 -22.68 -7.23 -11.59
CA VAL A 231 -24.12 -7.43 -11.42
C VAL A 231 -24.60 -6.71 -10.17
N GLY A 232 -25.25 -5.56 -10.38
CA GLY A 232 -25.83 -4.73 -9.32
C GLY A 232 -24.75 -4.10 -8.43
N THR A 233 -25.19 -3.54 -7.32
CA THR A 233 -24.31 -2.98 -6.29
C THR A 233 -24.48 -3.75 -4.98
N ARG A 234 -23.48 -3.64 -4.10
CA ARG A 234 -23.54 -4.14 -2.73
C ARG A 234 -23.01 -3.08 -1.78
N THR A 235 -23.63 -3.00 -0.61
CA THR A 235 -23.09 -2.22 0.50
C THR A 235 -22.02 -3.03 1.20
N VAL A 236 -20.91 -2.38 1.54
CA VAL A 236 -19.82 -2.90 2.34
C VAL A 236 -19.51 -1.92 3.46
N THR A 237 -18.99 -2.46 4.56
CA THR A 237 -18.47 -1.65 5.66
C THR A 237 -16.97 -1.44 5.44
N GLU A 238 -16.48 -0.25 5.76
CA GLU A 238 -15.06 0.05 5.77
C GLU A 238 -14.30 -0.87 6.75
N ASP A 239 -13.18 -1.43 6.29
CA ASP A 239 -12.28 -2.22 7.11
C ASP A 239 -11.00 -1.42 7.39
N LEU A 240 -10.59 -1.36 8.66
CA LEU A 240 -9.34 -0.72 9.05
C LEU A 240 -8.23 -1.76 9.21
N PHE A 241 -7.28 -1.73 8.28
CA PHE A 241 -6.11 -2.62 8.30
C PHE A 241 -4.89 -1.95 8.93
N PHE A 242 -4.36 -2.55 9.99
CA PHE A 242 -3.08 -2.15 10.58
C PHE A 242 -2.00 -3.11 10.11
N SER A 243 -1.04 -2.56 9.37
CA SER A 243 0.20 -3.27 9.05
C SER A 243 1.30 -2.80 9.99
N HIS A 244 2.01 -3.75 10.58
CA HIS A 244 3.12 -3.46 11.48
C HIS A 244 4.44 -3.64 10.74
N TYR A 245 5.32 -2.63 10.85
CA TYR A 245 6.66 -2.67 10.28
C TYR A 245 7.71 -2.39 11.35
N VAL A 246 8.86 -3.06 11.26
CA VAL A 246 10.01 -2.83 12.13
C VAL A 246 11.26 -2.65 11.28
N THR A 247 12.12 -1.72 11.66
CA THR A 247 13.45 -1.55 11.07
C THR A 247 14.50 -2.38 11.80
N ALA A 248 14.21 -2.87 13.02
CA ALA A 248 15.04 -3.80 13.75
C ALA A 248 14.21 -4.73 14.66
N GLY A 249 14.53 -6.03 14.66
CA GLY A 249 13.87 -7.06 15.48
C GLY A 249 12.91 -7.97 14.72
N GLU A 250 12.27 -8.88 15.45
CA GLU A 250 11.26 -9.81 14.92
C GLU A 250 9.87 -9.45 15.46
N MET A 251 8.84 -9.63 14.63
CA MET A 251 7.44 -9.53 15.06
C MET A 251 6.73 -10.86 14.83
N ASP A 252 5.97 -11.30 15.83
CA ASP A 252 5.19 -12.55 15.74
C ASP A 252 4.05 -12.46 14.72
N ARG A 253 3.56 -11.25 14.39
CA ARG A 253 2.47 -11.00 13.45
C ARG A 253 2.71 -9.72 12.63
N GLN A 254 2.32 -9.77 11.36
CA GLN A 254 2.58 -8.69 10.40
C GLN A 254 1.42 -7.69 10.27
N TYR A 255 0.22 -8.10 10.72
CA TYR A 255 -0.98 -7.29 10.64
C TYR A 255 -1.90 -7.55 11.83
N SER A 256 -2.82 -6.62 12.05
CA SER A 256 -3.96 -6.75 12.93
C SER A 256 -5.18 -6.12 12.27
N THR A 257 -6.34 -6.71 12.48
CA THR A 257 -7.62 -6.24 11.99
C THR A 257 -8.45 -5.77 13.18
N ILE A 258 -9.12 -4.64 13.06
CA ILE A 258 -10.19 -4.26 13.97
C ILE A 258 -11.48 -4.72 13.31
N ASP A 259 -12.13 -5.71 13.90
CA ASP A 259 -13.46 -6.13 13.49
C ASP A 259 -14.47 -5.18 14.18
N PRO A 260 -15.38 -4.52 13.45
CA PRO A 260 -16.41 -3.68 14.06
C PRO A 260 -17.32 -4.44 15.04
N ASP A 261 -17.37 -5.77 14.98
CA ASP A 261 -18.20 -6.60 15.86
C ASP A 261 -17.48 -7.11 17.14
N ASP A 262 -16.18 -6.82 17.34
CA ASP A 262 -15.37 -7.22 18.52
C ASP A 262 -15.16 -6.08 19.55
#